data_AF-A0A839LRB2-F1
#
_entry.id   AF-A0A839LRB2-F1
#
_cell.length_a   1.000
_cell.length_b   1.000
_cell.length_c   1.000
_cell.angle_alpha   90.00
_cell.angle_beta   90.00
_cell.angle_gamma   90.00
#
_symmetry.space_group_name_H-M   'P 1'
#
loop_
_entity.id
_entity.type
_entity.pdbx_description
1 polymer ?
#
loop_
_entity_poly.entity_id
_entity_poly.type
_entity_poly.pdbx_seq_one_letter_code
_entity_poly.pdbx_strand_id
1 'polypeptide(L)' 'MSEPFLGEIRILGFGFAPKGWAQCNGQLLPINQNQALFSLLGTMYGGDGRVTFALPDLRGRSPLHASAQVPQGS' A
#
# COMPACT_ATOMS: atom_id res chain seq x y z
N MET A 1 -13.62 -2.46 20.27
CA MET A 1 -12.23 -2.03 19.96
C MET A 1 -12.04 -2.34 18.49
N SER A 2 -11.68 -1.36 17.66
CA SER A 2 -11.55 -1.58 16.22
C SER A 2 -10.19 -2.22 15.97
N GLU A 3 -10.12 -3.54 15.87
CA GLU A 3 -8.93 -4.21 15.36
C GLU A 3 -8.60 -3.63 13.97
N PRO A 4 -7.37 -3.11 13.75
CA PRO A 4 -6.96 -2.66 12.43
C PRO A 4 -6.96 -3.86 11.48
N PHE A 5 -7.62 -3.72 10.33
CA PHE A 5 -7.65 -4.78 9.34
C PHE A 5 -6.31 -4.81 8.58
N LEU A 6 -5.80 -6.00 8.33
CA LEU A 6 -4.61 -6.15 7.50
C LEU A 6 -4.92 -5.64 6.08
N GLY A 7 -4.10 -4.71 5.58
CA GLY A 7 -4.33 -4.02 4.31
C GLY A 7 -5.07 -2.69 4.41
N GLU A 8 -5.41 -2.22 5.62
CA GLU A 8 -5.97 -0.88 5.80
C GLU A 8 -4.92 0.20 5.43
N ILE A 9 -5.31 1.12 4.56
CA ILE A 9 -4.50 2.29 4.22
C ILE A 9 -4.99 3.47 5.05
N ARG A 10 -4.15 3.99 5.94
CA ARG A 10 -4.46 5.15 6.77
C ARG A 10 -3.56 6.32 6.40
N ILE A 11 -4.17 7.48 6.18
CA ILE A 11 -3.43 8.74 6.04
C ILE A 11 -2.95 9.12 7.45
N LEU A 12 -1.64 9.12 7.62
CA LEU A 12 -0.99 9.56 8.86
C LEU A 12 -0.33 10.91 8.59
N GLY A 13 -0.52 11.87 9.50
CA GLY A 13 0.08 13.21 9.43
C GLY A 13 1.58 13.25 9.77
N PHE A 14 2.22 12.09 9.96
CA PHE A 14 3.62 11.96 10.31
C PHE A 14 4.39 11.28 9.17
N GLY A 15 5.61 11.75 8.88
CA GLY A 15 6.46 11.20 7.81
C GLY A 15 7.14 9.86 8.13
N PHE A 16 6.68 9.14 9.16
CA PHE A 16 7.23 7.85 9.57
C PHE A 16 6.13 6.80 9.70
N ALA A 17 6.43 5.55 9.35
CA ALA A 17 5.51 4.45 9.57
C ALA A 17 5.74 3.88 10.98
N PRO A 18 4.71 3.84 11.85
CA PRO A 18 4.82 3.20 13.16
C PRO A 18 5.05 1.69 13.02
N LYS A 19 5.49 1.03 14.10
CA LYS A 19 5.80 -0.40 14.10
C LYS A 19 4.56 -1.21 13.67
N GLY A 20 4.73 -2.09 12.67
CA GLY A 20 3.63 -2.85 12.05
C GLY A 20 2.95 -2.14 10.87
N TRP A 21 3.36 -0.93 10.53
CA TRP A 21 2.91 -0.18 9.36
C TRP A 21 4.07 0.04 8.40
N ALA A 22 3.75 0.30 7.13
CA ALA A 22 4.71 0.65 6.11
C ALA A 22 4.26 1.89 5.35
N GLN A 23 5.22 2.71 4.92
CA GLN A 23 4.91 3.93 4.17
C GLN A 23 4.43 3.57 2.77
N CYS A 24 3.31 4.16 2.35
CA CYS A 24 2.84 4.08 0.97
C CYS A 24 3.61 5.09 0.09
N ASN A 25 4.91 4.83 -0.12
CA ASN A 25 5.84 5.67 -0.87
C ASN A 25 6.44 4.98 -2.11
N GLY A 26 5.89 3.83 -2.52
CA GLY A 26 6.49 3.03 -3.60
C GLY A 26 7.64 2.11 -3.17
N GLN A 27 7.94 1.96 -1.87
CA GLN A 27 9.05 1.09 -1.46
C GLN A 27 8.77 -0.39 -1.78
N LEU A 28 9.85 -1.12 -2.02
CA LEU A 28 9.85 -2.57 -2.15
C LEU A 28 9.94 -3.22 -0.77
N LEU A 29 9.02 -4.14 -0.49
CA LEU A 29 9.02 -4.96 0.72
C LEU A 29 9.18 -6.44 0.38
N PRO A 30 9.87 -7.21 1.23
CA PRO A 30 10.04 -8.63 1.02
C PRO A 30 8.73 -9.38 1.31
N ILE A 31 8.31 -10.24 0.37
CA ILE A 31 7.07 -11.02 0.44
C ILE A 31 7.13 -12.02 1.59
N ASN A 32 8.29 -12.63 1.86
CA ASN A 32 8.43 -13.66 2.89
C ASN A 32 8.03 -13.16 4.30
N GLN A 33 8.22 -11.88 4.59
CA GLN A 33 7.86 -11.26 5.86
C GLN A 33 6.46 -10.64 5.86
N ASN A 34 5.85 -10.45 4.67
CA ASN A 34 4.60 -9.72 4.49
C ASN A 34 3.60 -10.47 3.61
N GLN A 35 3.59 -11.81 3.68
CA GLN A 35 2.79 -12.66 2.79
C GLN A 35 1.30 -12.28 2.79
N ALA A 36 0.76 -11.96 3.96
CA ALA A 36 -0.65 -11.61 4.10
C ALA A 36 -0.99 -10.22 3.52
N LEU A 37 -0.04 -9.27 3.51
CA LEU A 37 -0.19 -7.99 2.80
C LEU A 37 -0.04 -8.17 1.27
N PHE A 38 0.90 -9.03 0.85
CA PHE A 38 1.10 -9.40 -0.55
C PHE A 38 -0.13 -10.09 -1.15
N SER A 39 -0.82 -10.96 -0.40
CA SER A 39 -2.06 -11.60 -0.87
C SER A 39 -3.18 -10.59 -1.16
N LEU A 40 -3.13 -9.39 -0.57
CA LEU A 40 -4.12 -8.33 -0.78
C LEU A 40 -3.70 -7.37 -1.92
N LEU A 41 -2.44 -6.94 -1.95
CA LEU A 41 -1.92 -5.96 -2.93
C LEU A 41 -1.41 -6.60 -4.23
N GLY A 42 -0.90 -7.82 -4.16
CA GLY A 42 -0.17 -8.48 -5.23
C GLY A 42 1.06 -7.68 -5.69
N THR A 43 1.30 -7.69 -7.00
CA THR A 43 2.34 -6.91 -7.67
C THR A 43 1.79 -5.67 -8.37
N MET A 44 0.58 -5.23 -8.02
CA MET A 44 -0.13 -4.14 -8.72
C MET A 44 0.66 -2.83 -8.77
N TYR A 45 1.51 -2.58 -7.76
CA TYR A 45 2.32 -1.38 -7.65
C TYR A 45 3.79 -1.60 -8.04
N GLY A 46 4.18 -2.81 -8.44
CA GLY A 46 5.55 -3.20 -8.79
C GLY A 46 6.15 -4.30 -7.92
N GLY A 47 7.45 -4.53 -8.09
CA GLY A 47 8.17 -5.66 -7.52
C GLY A 47 8.24 -6.88 -8.45
N ASP A 48 9.01 -7.89 -8.06
CA ASP A 48 9.22 -9.11 -8.85
C ASP A 48 8.16 -10.20 -8.58
N GLY A 49 7.32 -10.01 -7.55
CA GLY A 49 6.22 -10.93 -7.23
C GLY A 49 6.64 -12.30 -6.71
N ARG A 50 7.94 -12.53 -6.56
CA ARG A 50 8.51 -13.77 -6.01
C ARG A 50 9.24 -13.49 -4.70
N VAL A 51 10.09 -12.46 -4.68
CA VAL A 51 10.88 -12.07 -3.51
C VAL A 51 10.33 -10.79 -2.87
N THR A 52 9.91 -9.83 -3.69
CA THR A 52 9.47 -8.49 -3.26
C THR A 52 8.21 -8.04 -3.99
N PHE A 53 7.48 -7.16 -3.32
CA PHE A 53 6.33 -6.43 -3.87
C PHE A 53 6.47 -4.96 -3.50
N ALA A 54 5.97 -4.07 -4.37
CA ALA A 54 5.96 -2.65 -4.09
C ALA A 54 4.67 -2.23 -3.38
N LEU A 55 4.78 -1.22 -2.52
CA LEU A 55 3.63 -0.53 -1.96
C LEU A 55 3.10 0.55 -2.91
N PRO A 56 1.83 0.96 -2.78
CA PRO A 56 1.33 2.14 -3.48
C PRO A 56 2.18 3.37 -3.16
N ASP A 57 2.45 4.23 -4.14
CA ASP A 57 3.01 5.55 -3.92
C ASP A 57 1.88 6.58 -3.82
N LEU A 58 1.59 7.00 -2.60
CA LEU A 58 0.56 8.00 -2.28
C LEU A 58 1.18 9.39 -2.02
N ARG A 59 2.48 9.57 -2.23
CA ARG A 59 3.12 10.89 -2.06
C ARG A 59 2.55 11.86 -3.10
N GLY A 60 1.80 12.86 -2.63
CA GLY A 60 1.17 13.86 -3.51
C GLY A 60 -0.03 13.34 -4.31
N ARG A 61 -0.54 12.13 -4.00
CA ARG A 61 -1.76 11.59 -4.61
C ARG A 61 -2.87 11.52 -3.56
N SER A 62 -3.99 12.19 -3.81
CA SER A 62 -5.21 11.96 -3.02
C SER A 62 -5.70 10.53 -3.28
N PRO A 63 -6.01 9.73 -2.22
CA PRO A 63 -6.67 8.45 -2.41
C PRO A 63 -8.04 8.69 -3.03
N LEU A 64 -8.14 8.44 -4.34
CA LEU A 64 -9.40 8.47 -5.07
C LEU A 64 -9.97 7.05 -5.07
N HIS A 65 -11.24 6.94 -4.66
CA HIS A 65 -12.00 5.71 -4.83
C HIS A 65 -12.02 5.34 -6.33
N ALA A 66 -11.72 4.08 -6.66
CA ALA A 66 -11.84 3.56 -8.02
C ALA A 66 -13.32 3.43 -8.39
N SER A 67 -13.98 4.54 -8.75
CA SER A 67 -15.28 4.50 -9.38
C SER A 67 -15.10 4.46 -10.90
N ALA A 68 -15.94 3.68 -11.59
CA ALA A 68 -15.92 3.54 -13.05
C ALA A 68 -16.19 4.86 -13.81
N GLN A 69 -16.45 5.96 -13.10
CA GLN A 69 -16.84 7.26 -13.66
C GLN A 69 -15.71 8.30 -13.65
N VAL A 70 -14.56 8.01 -13.03
CA VAL A 70 -13.43 8.95 -13.00
C VAL A 70 -12.22 8.33 -13.70
N PRO A 71 -11.86 8.78 -14.92
CA PRO A 71 -10.63 8.38 -15.56
C PRO A 71 -9.46 8.75 -14.66
N GLN A 72 -8.59 7.78 -14.39
CA GLN A 72 -7.37 8.03 -13.61
C GLN A 72 -6.49 9.04 -14.36
N GLY A 73 -6.34 10.23 -13.79
CA GLY A 73 -5.36 11.21 -14.22
C GLY A 73 -5.91 12.29 -15.16
N SER A 74 -6.14 13.46 -14.59
CA SER A 74 -5.95 14.75 -15.24
C SER A 74 -4.82 15.47 -14.52
#